data_AF-A0A3C0DKQ4-F1
#
_entry.id   AF-A0A3C0DKQ4-F1
#
_cell.length_a   1.000
_cell.length_b   1.000
_cell.length_c   1.000
_cell.angle_alpha   90.00
_cell.angle_beta   90.00
_cell.angle_gamma   90.00
#
_symmetry.space_group_name_H-M   'P 1'
#
loop_
_entity.id
_entity.type
_entity.pdbx_description
1 polymer ?
#
loop_
_entity_poly.entity_id
_entity_poly.type
_entity_poly.pdbx_seq_one_letter_code
_entity_poly.pdbx_strand_id
1 'polypeptide(L)'
;IVRNLPEMKVNVPYALARDMLLNRYRNISLSLDEYHQRHGFMWSVQDEASARCGVKILNPLPYLCSATDCPATEDGYPLYYDDDHLGVRGSSKLLPMFQSIFRVEVQN
;
A
#
# COMPACT_ATOMS: atom_id res chain seq x y z
N ILE A 1 -3.88 -9.88 -10.38
CA ILE A 1 -3.46 -8.45 -10.50
C ILE A 1 -3.54 -7.83 -9.12
N VAL A 2 -2.57 -6.99 -8.74
CA VAL A 2 -2.58 -6.28 -7.46
C VAL A 2 -3.20 -4.90 -7.69
N ARG A 3 -4.08 -4.44 -6.79
CA ARG A 3 -4.54 -3.03 -6.81
C ARG A 3 -3.36 -2.10 -6.61
N ASN A 4 -3.53 -0.85 -7.02
CA ASN A 4 -2.53 0.18 -6.79
C ASN A 4 -2.21 0.32 -5.29
N LEU A 5 -0.94 0.55 -4.99
CA LEU A 5 -0.48 0.86 -3.64
C LEU A 5 -0.86 2.31 -3.28
N PRO A 6 -0.96 2.67 -2.00
CA PRO A 6 -1.04 4.07 -1.60
C PRO A 6 0.20 4.84 -2.05
N GLU A 7 0.02 5.96 -2.74
CA GLU A 7 1.11 6.81 -3.24
C GLU A 7 1.21 8.04 -2.33
N MET A 8 2.34 8.17 -1.65
CA MET A 8 2.61 9.23 -0.69
C MET A 8 2.90 10.55 -1.40
N LYS A 9 2.63 11.66 -0.72
CA LYS A 9 2.83 13.01 -1.31
C LYS A 9 4.27 13.51 -1.24
N VAL A 10 5.14 12.76 -0.59
CA VAL A 10 6.52 13.14 -0.29
C VAL A 10 7.38 11.89 -0.33
N ASN A 11 8.64 12.06 -0.74
CA ASN A 11 9.65 11.04 -0.53
C ASN A 11 9.78 10.75 0.97
N VAL A 12 9.31 9.59 1.41
CA VAL A 12 9.07 9.29 2.84
C VAL A 12 10.38 9.25 3.64
N PRO A 13 11.45 8.55 3.20
CA PRO A 13 12.69 8.54 3.95
C PRO A 13 13.33 9.93 4.11
N TYR A 14 13.31 10.75 3.06
CA TYR A 14 13.88 12.11 3.13
C TYR A 14 13.07 13.04 4.03
N ALA A 15 11.75 12.97 3.90
CA ALA A 15 10.80 13.68 4.75
C ALA A 15 11.05 13.37 6.24
N LEU A 16 11.12 12.07 6.56
CA LEU A 16 11.33 11.59 7.92
C LEU A 16 12.72 11.97 8.46
N ALA A 17 13.78 11.74 7.70
CA ALA A 17 15.15 12.07 8.11
C ALA A 17 15.32 13.57 8.37
N ARG A 18 14.72 14.42 7.54
CA ARG A 18 14.72 15.87 7.74
C ARG A 18 14.01 16.26 9.03
N ASP A 19 12.86 15.66 9.31
CA ASP A 19 12.11 15.93 10.55
C ASP A 19 12.91 15.50 11.78
N MET A 20 13.58 14.34 11.74
CA MET A 20 14.47 13.89 12.81
C MET A 20 15.63 14.86 13.07
N LEU A 21 16.31 15.34 12.01
CA LEU A 21 17.40 16.32 12.14
C LEU A 21 16.93 17.64 12.76
N LEU A 22 15.69 18.03 12.51
CA LEU A 22 15.09 19.26 13.02
C LEU A 22 14.36 19.05 14.35
N ASN A 23 14.45 17.86 14.95
CA ASN A 23 13.70 17.45 16.14
C ASN A 23 12.19 17.75 16.03
N ARG A 24 11.62 17.44 14.86
CA ARG A 24 10.20 17.58 14.54
C ARG A 24 9.56 16.20 14.45
N TYR A 25 8.29 16.15 14.81
CA TYR A 25 7.45 15.00 14.56
C TYR A 25 6.41 15.35 13.52
N ARG A 26 6.30 14.51 12.48
CA ARG A 26 5.26 14.61 11.46
C ARG A 26 4.67 13.23 11.25
N ASN A 27 3.34 13.17 11.30
CA ASN A 27 2.61 12.00 10.82
C ASN A 27 2.53 12.05 9.29
N ILE A 28 3.30 11.22 8.60
CA ILE A 28 3.25 11.10 7.15
C ILE A 28 2.22 10.01 6.81
N SER A 29 1.09 10.43 6.24
CA SER A 29 -0.03 9.55 5.91
C SER A 29 -0.78 10.07 4.68
N LEU A 30 -1.46 9.17 3.99
CA LEU A 30 -2.42 9.47 2.93
C LEU A 30 -3.82 9.08 3.41
N SER A 31 -4.83 9.92 3.22
CA SER A 31 -6.21 9.51 3.55
C SER A 31 -6.71 8.42 2.59
N LEU A 32 -7.51 7.49 3.09
CA LEU A 32 -8.07 6.42 2.28
C LEU A 32 -9.03 6.97 1.19
N ASP A 33 -9.74 8.05 1.48
CA ASP A 33 -10.60 8.74 0.52
C ASP A 33 -9.79 9.30 -0.64
N GLU A 34 -8.65 9.94 -0.35
CA GLU A 34 -7.77 10.47 -1.40
C GLU A 34 -7.17 9.35 -2.26
N TYR A 35 -6.77 8.23 -1.64
CA TYR A 35 -6.37 7.04 -2.38
C TYR A 35 -7.47 6.61 -3.37
N HIS A 36 -8.71 6.49 -2.92
CA HIS A 36 -9.82 6.06 -3.77
C HIS A 36 -10.15 7.07 -4.86
N GLN A 37 -10.09 8.36 -4.55
CA GLN A 37 -10.30 9.42 -5.54
C GLN A 37 -9.27 9.33 -6.66
N ARG A 38 -7.99 9.18 -6.31
CA ARG A 38 -6.89 9.06 -7.29
C ARG A 38 -6.99 7.79 -8.13
N HIS A 39 -7.34 6.67 -7.49
CA HIS A 39 -7.29 5.35 -8.12
C HIS A 39 -8.61 4.85 -8.70
N GLY A 40 -9.70 5.60 -8.58
CA GLY A 40 -11.05 5.15 -8.96
C GLY A 40 -11.13 4.61 -10.39
N PHE A 41 -10.45 5.27 -11.34
CA PHE A 41 -10.40 4.80 -12.73
C PHE A 41 -9.67 3.44 -12.86
N MET A 42 -8.50 3.28 -12.23
CA MET A 42 -7.78 2.01 -12.29
C MET A 42 -8.52 0.90 -11.54
N TRP A 43 -9.25 1.26 -10.48
CA TRP A 43 -10.14 0.33 -9.79
C TRP A 43 -11.21 -0.21 -10.74
N SER A 44 -11.92 0.66 -11.46
CA SER A 44 -12.95 0.23 -12.40
C SER A 44 -12.39 -0.63 -13.55
N VAL A 45 -11.22 -0.31 -14.07
CA VAL A 45 -10.57 -1.11 -15.14
C VAL A 45 -10.20 -2.52 -14.64
N GLN A 46 -9.64 -2.61 -13.44
CA GLN A 46 -9.29 -3.89 -12.84
C GLN A 46 -10.53 -4.71 -12.47
N ASP A 47 -11.62 -4.07 -12.04
CA ASP A 47 -12.92 -4.73 -11.80
C ASP A 47 -13.52 -5.29 -13.09
N GLU A 48 -13.50 -4.51 -14.17
CA GLU A 48 -13.92 -4.96 -15.50
C GLU A 48 -13.10 -6.16 -15.97
N ALA A 49 -11.77 -6.12 -15.79
CA ALA A 49 -10.91 -7.25 -16.11
C ALA A 49 -11.25 -8.49 -15.28
N SER A 50 -11.57 -8.33 -14.00
CA SER A 50 -11.97 -9.46 -13.14
C SER A 50 -13.27 -10.08 -13.62
N ALA A 51 -14.26 -9.25 -13.94
CA ALA A 51 -15.56 -9.70 -14.44
C ALA A 51 -15.48 -10.38 -15.81
N ARG A 52 -14.66 -9.87 -16.73
CA ARG A 52 -14.58 -10.38 -18.11
C ARG A 52 -13.61 -11.52 -18.29
N CYS A 53 -12.49 -11.48 -17.58
CA CYS A 53 -11.36 -12.38 -17.81
C CYS A 53 -11.11 -13.34 -16.63
N GLY A 54 -11.89 -13.24 -15.54
CA GLY A 54 -11.71 -14.07 -14.35
C GLY A 54 -10.40 -13.80 -13.60
N VAL A 55 -9.77 -12.64 -13.79
CA VAL A 55 -8.52 -12.33 -13.10
C VAL A 55 -8.77 -12.16 -11.60
N LYS A 56 -7.93 -12.80 -10.78
CA LYS A 56 -7.94 -12.61 -9.32
C LYS A 56 -7.34 -11.25 -8.97
N ILE A 57 -8.11 -10.45 -8.23
CA ILE A 57 -7.66 -9.18 -7.67
C ILE A 57 -7.08 -9.42 -6.28
N LEU A 58 -5.92 -8.83 -6.01
CA LEU A 58 -5.29 -8.77 -4.70
C LEU A 58 -5.35 -7.34 -4.18
N ASN A 59 -5.96 -7.14 -3.02
CA ASN A 59 -6.13 -5.81 -2.41
C ASN A 59 -5.07 -5.61 -1.31
N PRO A 60 -4.12 -4.68 -1.47
CA PRO A 60 -3.07 -4.41 -0.49
C PRO A 60 -3.53 -3.49 0.65
N LEU A 61 -4.66 -2.77 0.50
CA LEU A 61 -5.10 -1.78 1.49
C LEU A 61 -5.29 -2.33 2.91
N PRO A 62 -5.87 -3.53 3.13
CA PRO A 62 -6.02 -4.09 4.47
C PRO A 62 -4.68 -4.33 5.20
N TYR A 63 -3.57 -4.35 4.46
CA TYR A 63 -2.22 -4.58 5.00
C TYR A 63 -1.42 -3.29 5.15
N LEU A 64 -1.79 -2.22 4.44
CA LEU A 64 -1.06 -0.96 4.36
C LEU A 64 -1.82 0.23 4.95
N CYS A 65 -3.12 0.10 5.19
CA CYS A 65 -3.99 1.17 5.65
C CYS A 65 -4.85 0.73 6.84
N SER A 66 -5.24 1.72 7.65
CA SER A 66 -6.32 1.64 8.62
C SER A 66 -7.68 1.85 7.93
N ALA A 67 -8.74 2.02 8.72
CA ALA A 67 -10.07 2.33 8.20
C ALA A 67 -10.17 3.71 7.52
N THR A 68 -9.26 4.65 7.85
CA THR A 68 -9.33 6.04 7.37
C THR A 68 -8.06 6.51 6.68
N ASP A 69 -6.92 5.86 6.94
CA ASP A 69 -5.61 6.40 6.61
C ASP A 69 -4.62 5.31 6.22
N CYS A 70 -3.72 5.64 5.31
CA CYS A 70 -2.61 4.82 4.86
C CYS A 70 -1.29 5.41 5.40
N PRO A 71 -0.80 4.97 6.57
CA PRO A 71 0.43 5.50 7.15
C PRO A 71 1.63 5.17 6.28
N ALA A 72 2.55 6.13 6.14
CA ALA A 72 3.80 5.96 5.39
C ALA A 72 4.94 5.43 6.28
N THR A 73 4.75 5.45 7.60
CA THR A 73 5.75 5.07 8.60
C THR A 73 5.16 4.14 9.64
N GLU A 74 5.97 3.27 10.20
CA GLU A 74 5.64 2.40 11.33
C GLU A 74 6.81 2.43 12.31
N ASP A 75 6.55 2.56 13.61
CA ASP A 75 7.59 2.64 14.67
C ASP A 75 8.75 3.62 14.40
N GLY A 76 8.48 4.73 13.71
CA GLY A 76 9.51 5.70 13.33
C GLY A 76 10.42 5.26 12.17
N TYR A 77 10.07 4.19 11.45
CA TYR A 77 10.74 3.75 10.23
C TYR A 77 9.85 3.94 9.00
N PRO A 78 10.42 4.27 7.83
CA PRO A 78 9.65 4.41 6.60
C PRO A 78 9.17 3.04 6.08
N LEU A 79 7.94 2.98 5.60
CA LEU A 79 7.41 1.83 4.86
C LEU A 79 7.73 1.93 3.35
N TYR A 80 8.01 3.13 2.87
CA TYR A 80 8.30 3.43 1.47
C TYR A 80 9.78 3.74 1.23
N TYR A 81 10.26 3.43 0.04
CA TYR A 81 11.58 3.78 -0.46
C TYR A 81 11.61 5.22 -0.99
N ASP A 82 10.53 5.66 -1.63
CA ASP A 82 10.29 7.02 -2.09
C ASP A 82 8.83 7.41 -1.79
N ASP A 83 8.18 8.15 -2.68
CA ASP A 83 6.76 8.48 -2.62
C ASP A 83 5.84 7.34 -3.12
N ASP A 84 6.32 6.42 -3.95
CA ASP A 84 5.46 5.46 -4.67
C ASP A 84 5.79 3.98 -4.32
N HIS A 85 7.07 3.68 -4.14
CA HIS A 85 7.58 2.32 -3.99
C HIS A 85 7.72 1.94 -2.53
N LEU A 86 7.26 0.74 -2.17
CA LEU A 86 7.48 0.19 -0.83
C LEU A 86 8.95 -0.20 -0.63
N GLY A 87 9.50 0.13 0.53
CA GLY A 87 10.74 -0.47 1.02
C GLY A 87 10.50 -1.90 1.54
N VAL A 88 11.55 -2.57 2.01
CA VAL A 88 11.45 -3.97 2.51
C VAL A 88 10.44 -4.11 3.66
N ARG A 89 10.38 -3.12 4.57
CA ARG A 89 9.46 -3.15 5.71
C ARG A 89 7.99 -3.05 5.26
N GLY A 90 7.71 -2.14 4.33
CA GLY A 90 6.37 -1.98 3.75
C GLY A 90 5.96 -3.18 2.90
N SER A 91 6.84 -3.67 2.03
CA SER A 91 6.52 -4.80 1.14
C SER A 91 6.32 -6.10 1.91
N SER A 92 7.03 -6.31 3.03
CA SER A 92 6.86 -7.48 3.91
C SER A 92 5.45 -7.58 4.49
N LYS A 93 4.72 -6.46 4.65
CA LYS A 93 3.32 -6.48 5.10
C LYS A 93 2.38 -7.17 4.12
N LEU A 94 2.76 -7.23 2.83
CA LEU A 94 1.97 -7.86 1.78
C LEU A 94 2.17 -9.39 1.70
N LEU A 95 3.10 -9.95 2.49
CA LEU A 95 3.36 -11.40 2.45
C LEU A 95 2.09 -12.26 2.66
N PRO A 96 1.21 -12.00 3.64
CA PRO A 96 0.01 -12.81 3.83
C PRO A 96 -0.95 -12.72 2.64
N MET A 97 -1.03 -11.55 1.99
CA MET A 97 -1.83 -11.36 0.77
C MET A 97 -1.36 -12.29 -0.34
N PHE A 98 -0.05 -12.31 -0.62
CA PHE A 98 0.50 -13.16 -1.67
C PHE A 98 0.46 -14.64 -1.30
N GLN A 99 0.68 -15.01 -0.03
CA GLN A 99 0.55 -16.41 0.39
C GLN A 99 -0.84 -16.99 0.07
N SER A 100 -1.90 -16.18 0.11
CA SER A 100 -3.27 -16.62 -0.22
C SER A 100 -3.46 -17.12 -1.66
N ILE A 101 -2.52 -16.84 -2.57
CA ILE A 101 -2.61 -17.32 -3.97
C ILE A 101 -1.80 -18.59 -4.22
N PHE A 102 -0.83 -18.89 -3.34
CA PHE A 102 0.03 -20.07 -3.47
C PHE A 102 -0.43 -21.24 -2.61
N ARG A 103 -1.37 -21.03 -1.69
CA ARG A 103 -2.07 -22.11 -0.98
C ARG A 103 -3.07 -22.78 -1.93
N VAL A 104 -2.56 -23.55 -2.88
CA VAL A 104 -3.37 -24.55 -3.58
C VAL A 104 -3.56 -25.72 -2.64
N GLU A 105 -4.81 -26.10 -2.43
CA GLU A 105 -5.24 -27.28 -1.68
C GLU A 105 -4.52 -28.52 -2.22
N VAL A 106 -3.77 -29.21 -1.35
CA VAL A 106 -3.47 -30.62 -1.57
C VAL A 106 -4.80 -31.34 -1.33
N GLN A 107 -5.55 -31.57 -2.41
CA GLN A 107 -6.64 -32.53 -2.41
C GLN A 107 -6.01 -33.92 -2.23
N ASN A 108 -6.17 -34.49 -1.03
CA ASN A 108 -6.08 -35.93 -0.82
C ASN A 108 -7.43 -36.57 -1.14
#